data_AF-A0A9J6Q065-F1
#
_entry.id   AF-A0A9J6Q065-F1
#
_cell.length_a   1.000
_cell.length_b   1.000
_cell.length_c   1.000
_cell.angle_alpha   90.00
_cell.angle_beta   90.00
_cell.angle_gamma   90.00
#
_symmetry.space_group_name_H-M   'P 1'
#
loop_
_entity.id
_entity.type
_entity.pdbx_description
1 polymer ?
#
loop_
_entity_poly.entity_id
_entity_poly.type
_entity_poly.pdbx_seq_one_letter_code
_entity_poly.pdbx_strand_id
1 'polypeptide(L)'
;MFDHSTHPDVADWFARFGVAEVSYSGCSVDLTNEPPEYWFYKRNKLRPESLKLDLCIPSNGNWLVDLSRHDKLFNIQWRPNDDLRIESEQLRYRKLIKWPRLPSLMDFPLLVGQLEQCLEVNFLRHANFGARLLDPQTLACNTAIRQWLAPCADTFGWNRKMQPE
;
A
#
# COMPACT_ATOMS: atom_id res chain seq x y z
N MET A 1 -0.22 15.60 -26.50
CA MET A 1 0.28 15.51 -25.11
C MET A 1 -0.96 15.42 -24.23
N PHE A 2 -1.27 14.25 -23.68
CA PHE A 2 -2.41 14.14 -22.77
C PHE A 2 -1.93 14.56 -21.39
N ASP A 3 -2.14 15.82 -21.07
CA ASP A 3 -1.92 16.37 -19.74
C ASP A 3 -2.99 15.76 -18.82
N HIS A 4 -2.62 14.67 -18.15
CA HIS A 4 -3.50 14.07 -17.15
C HIS A 4 -3.31 14.92 -15.90
N SER A 5 -4.29 15.74 -15.55
CA SER A 5 -4.27 16.53 -14.32
C SER A 5 -3.90 15.63 -13.14
N THR A 6 -2.73 15.85 -12.55
CA THR A 6 -2.32 15.16 -11.33
C THR A 6 -3.42 15.37 -10.29
N HIS A 7 -3.98 14.27 -9.77
CA HIS A 7 -4.95 14.37 -8.69
C HIS A 7 -4.31 15.12 -7.52
N PRO A 8 -4.97 16.11 -6.89
CA PRO A 8 -4.37 16.96 -5.86
C PRO A 8 -3.64 16.17 -4.78
N ASP A 9 -4.25 15.09 -4.26
CA ASP A 9 -3.64 14.19 -3.28
C ASP A 9 -2.26 13.64 -3.67
N VAL A 10 -2.04 13.31 -4.95
CA VAL A 10 -0.76 12.75 -5.40
C VAL A 10 0.28 13.86 -5.48
N ALA A 11 -0.08 15.01 -6.04
CA ALA A 11 0.81 16.17 -6.10
C ALA A 11 1.22 16.62 -4.69
N ASP A 12 0.25 16.69 -3.76
CA ASP A 12 0.48 17.01 -2.35
C ASP A 12 1.39 15.99 -1.68
N TRP A 13 1.25 14.70 -1.99
CA TRP A 13 2.13 13.64 -1.48
C TRP A 13 3.58 13.85 -1.97
N PHE A 14 3.78 14.01 -3.27
CA PHE A 14 5.13 14.24 -3.85
C PHE A 14 5.78 15.50 -3.25
N ALA A 15 5.03 16.60 -3.17
CA ALA A 15 5.49 17.86 -2.61
C ALA A 15 5.83 17.73 -1.12
N ARG A 16 4.95 17.13 -0.31
CA ARG A 16 5.12 16.98 1.14
C ARG A 16 6.34 16.13 1.50
N PHE A 17 6.65 15.12 0.69
CA PHE A 17 7.79 14.23 0.94
C PHE A 17 9.05 14.62 0.17
N GLY A 18 9.03 15.72 -0.59
CA GLY A 18 10.19 16.18 -1.35
C GLY A 18 10.64 15.17 -2.41
N VAL A 19 9.71 14.38 -2.95
CA VAL A 19 9.99 13.41 -4.01
C VAL A 19 9.80 14.11 -5.35
N ALA A 20 10.78 13.99 -6.25
CA ALA A 20 10.68 14.60 -7.57
C ALA A 20 9.52 14.00 -8.36
N GLU A 21 8.57 14.85 -8.77
CA GLU A 21 7.48 14.45 -9.66
C GLU A 21 8.03 14.34 -11.09
N VAL A 22 8.39 13.12 -11.48
CA VAL A 22 8.84 12.81 -12.85
C VAL A 22 7.67 12.24 -13.63
N SER A 23 7.45 12.69 -14.88
CA SER A 23 6.38 12.15 -15.72
C SER A 23 6.49 10.63 -15.86
N TYR A 24 5.36 9.93 -15.73
CA TYR A 24 5.28 8.47 -15.75
C TYR A 24 6.00 7.77 -14.58
N SER A 25 6.52 8.50 -13.61
CA SER A 25 7.02 7.87 -12.38
C SER A 25 5.89 7.30 -11.54
N GLY A 26 6.26 6.47 -10.58
CA GLY A 26 5.36 6.03 -9.52
C GLY A 26 6.13 5.34 -8.43
N CYS A 27 5.54 5.29 -7.24
CA CYS A 27 6.05 4.49 -6.14
C CYS A 27 4.97 3.54 -5.62
N SER A 28 5.43 2.50 -4.91
CA SER A 28 4.54 1.62 -4.19
C SER A 28 5.05 1.33 -2.79
N VAL A 29 4.13 1.10 -1.86
CA VAL A 29 4.40 0.68 -0.47
C VAL A 29 3.63 -0.61 -0.21
N ASP A 30 4.36 -1.69 0.02
CA ASP A 30 3.80 -3.00 0.34
C ASP A 30 3.88 -3.26 1.85
N LEU A 31 2.76 -3.65 2.46
CA LEU A 31 2.65 -4.20 3.81
C LEU A 31 2.06 -5.61 3.75
N THR A 32 2.61 -6.54 4.52
CA THR A 32 2.20 -7.95 4.51
C THR A 32 2.11 -8.51 5.92
N ASN A 33 1.23 -9.49 6.16
CA ASN A 33 1.18 -10.22 7.44
C ASN A 33 2.10 -11.46 7.47
N GLU A 34 2.80 -11.70 6.36
CA GLU A 34 3.82 -12.73 6.18
C GLU A 34 5.13 -12.08 5.72
N PRO A 35 6.29 -12.72 5.93
CA PRO A 35 7.56 -12.22 5.43
C PRO A 35 7.47 -11.81 3.94
N PRO A 36 7.93 -10.61 3.54
CA PRO A 36 7.79 -10.11 2.17
C PRO A 36 8.29 -11.09 1.09
N GLU A 37 9.37 -11.83 1.39
CA GLU A 37 9.91 -12.88 0.52
C GLU A 37 8.91 -13.98 0.12
N TYR A 38 7.91 -14.27 0.96
CA TYR A 38 6.87 -15.25 0.65
C TYR A 38 5.99 -14.74 -0.49
N TRP A 39 5.69 -13.44 -0.54
CA TRP A 39 4.91 -12.84 -1.61
C TRP A 39 5.67 -12.73 -2.94
N PHE A 40 7.00 -12.55 -2.88
CA PHE A 40 7.81 -12.28 -4.07
C PHE A 40 8.45 -13.52 -4.69
N TYR A 41 9.04 -14.44 -3.91
CA TYR A 41 9.79 -15.58 -4.46
C TYR A 41 9.66 -16.90 -3.69
N LYS A 42 8.94 -16.94 -2.56
CA LYS A 42 8.61 -18.16 -1.81
C LYS A 42 7.09 -18.35 -1.65
N ARG A 43 6.31 -18.19 -2.73
CA ARG A 43 4.83 -18.17 -2.69
C ARG A 43 4.19 -19.44 -2.13
N ASN A 44 4.85 -20.58 -2.26
CA ASN A 44 4.43 -21.85 -1.67
C ASN A 44 4.48 -21.87 -0.13
N LYS A 45 5.05 -20.85 0.52
CA LYS A 45 5.07 -20.69 1.97
C LYS A 45 3.92 -19.83 2.51
N LEU A 46 3.14 -19.20 1.63
CA LEU A 46 1.98 -18.40 2.05
C LEU A 46 0.87 -19.32 2.57
N ARG A 47 0.31 -18.95 3.72
CA ARG A 47 -0.93 -19.53 4.22
C ARG A 47 -2.11 -18.99 3.41
N PRO A 48 -3.24 -19.71 3.29
CA PRO A 48 -4.44 -19.22 2.61
C PRO A 48 -4.89 -17.81 3.06
N GLU A 49 -4.81 -17.55 4.37
CA GLU A 49 -5.17 -16.30 5.02
C GLU A 49 -4.11 -15.19 4.96
N SER A 50 -2.99 -15.41 4.25
CA SER A 50 -1.96 -14.38 4.09
C SER A 50 -2.54 -13.18 3.36
N LEU A 51 -2.20 -11.97 3.83
CA LEU A 51 -2.64 -10.69 3.30
C LEU A 51 -1.45 -9.87 2.77
N LYS A 52 -1.71 -9.18 1.67
CA LYS A 52 -0.85 -8.13 1.12
C LYS A 52 -1.69 -6.86 0.92
N LEU A 53 -1.24 -5.77 1.51
CA LEU A 53 -1.74 -4.42 1.28
C LEU A 53 -0.72 -3.65 0.45
N ASP A 54 -1.11 -3.18 -0.73
CA ASP A 54 -0.24 -2.49 -1.68
C ASP A 54 -0.80 -1.11 -1.97
N LEU A 55 -0.06 -0.07 -1.57
CA LEU A 55 -0.35 1.30 -1.96
C LEU A 55 0.47 1.65 -3.19
N CYS A 56 -0.19 1.94 -4.30
CA CYS A 56 0.41 2.43 -5.54
C CYS A 56 0.11 3.92 -5.73
N ILE A 57 1.16 4.73 -5.97
CA ILE A 57 1.07 6.19 -6.18
C ILE A 57 1.72 6.52 -7.53
N PRO A 58 0.98 6.43 -8.64
CA PRO A 58 1.48 6.84 -9.94
C PRO A 58 1.41 8.38 -10.09
N SER A 59 2.40 8.96 -10.75
CA SER A 59 2.45 10.41 -11.07
C SER A 59 1.25 10.93 -11.86
N ASN A 60 0.45 10.06 -12.48
CA ASN A 60 -0.75 10.46 -13.21
C ASN A 60 -1.99 10.69 -12.31
N GLY A 61 -1.83 10.64 -10.98
CA GLY A 61 -2.88 10.99 -10.03
C GLY A 61 -3.78 9.84 -9.54
N ASN A 62 -3.79 8.70 -10.22
CA ASN A 62 -4.71 7.60 -9.90
C ASN A 62 -4.10 6.65 -8.86
N TRP A 63 -3.95 7.12 -7.62
CA TRP A 63 -3.49 6.24 -6.54
C TRP A 63 -4.47 5.09 -6.30
N LEU A 64 -3.95 3.97 -5.78
CA LEU A 64 -4.72 2.77 -5.48
C LEU A 64 -4.16 2.13 -4.23
N VAL A 65 -5.01 1.78 -3.28
CA VAL A 65 -4.67 0.82 -2.23
C VAL A 65 -5.39 -0.48 -2.54
N ASP A 66 -4.65 -1.59 -2.65
CA ASP A 66 -5.18 -2.92 -2.91
C ASP A 66 -4.88 -3.84 -1.72
N LEU A 67 -5.91 -4.38 -1.09
CA LEU A 67 -5.80 -5.45 -0.10
C LEU A 67 -6.19 -6.77 -0.75
N SER A 68 -5.24 -7.67 -0.85
CA SER A 68 -5.43 -9.00 -1.41
C SER A 68 -5.16 -10.09 -0.38
N ARG A 69 -5.98 -11.14 -0.42
CA ARG A 69 -5.76 -12.38 0.32
C ARG A 69 -5.22 -13.47 -0.60
N HIS A 70 -4.28 -14.27 -0.12
CA HIS A 70 -3.54 -15.23 -0.94
C HIS A 70 -4.43 -16.26 -1.64
N ASP A 71 -5.42 -16.80 -0.93
CA ASP A 71 -6.41 -17.75 -1.46
C ASP A 71 -7.50 -17.10 -2.35
N LYS A 72 -7.39 -15.80 -2.63
CA LYS A 72 -8.34 -15.01 -3.44
C LYS A 72 -9.76 -14.97 -2.88
N LEU A 73 -9.93 -15.23 -1.58
CA LEU A 73 -11.25 -15.20 -0.96
C LEU A 73 -11.89 -13.81 -1.03
N PHE A 74 -11.06 -12.76 -1.03
CA PHE A 74 -11.47 -11.39 -1.32
C PHE A 74 -10.33 -10.55 -1.89
N ASN A 75 -10.71 -9.46 -2.55
CA ASN A 75 -9.86 -8.33 -2.93
C ASN A 75 -10.62 -7.03 -2.65
N ILE A 76 -9.97 -6.08 -1.98
CA ILE A 76 -10.56 -4.78 -1.60
C ILE A 76 -9.68 -3.68 -2.18
N GLN A 77 -10.30 -2.68 -2.78
CA GLN A 77 -9.59 -1.56 -3.39
C GLN A 77 -10.13 -0.22 -2.91
N TRP A 78 -9.24 0.66 -2.49
CA TRP A 78 -9.53 2.06 -2.23
C TRP A 78 -8.89 2.91 -3.31
N ARG A 79 -9.68 3.83 -3.85
CA ARG A 79 -9.31 4.72 -4.96
C ARG A 79 -9.70 6.16 -4.61
N PRO A 80 -9.17 7.16 -5.34
CA PRO A 80 -9.57 8.55 -5.19
C PRO A 80 -11.10 8.72 -5.23
N ASN A 81 -11.59 9.79 -4.59
CA ASN A 81 -13.02 10.13 -4.47
C ASN A 81 -13.85 9.14 -3.63
N ASP A 82 -13.25 8.50 -2.62
CA ASP A 82 -13.91 7.51 -1.73
C ASP A 82 -14.53 6.33 -2.50
N ASP A 83 -13.94 5.94 -3.64
CA ASP A 83 -14.32 4.74 -4.40
C ASP A 83 -13.72 3.49 -3.74
N LEU A 84 -14.53 2.87 -2.89
CA LEU A 84 -14.26 1.58 -2.25
C LEU A 84 -14.90 0.43 -3.04
N ARG A 85 -14.08 -0.49 -3.52
CA ARG A 85 -14.52 -1.70 -4.24
C ARG A 85 -14.20 -2.95 -3.44
N ILE A 86 -15.18 -3.84 -3.37
CA ILE A 86 -15.09 -5.09 -2.60
C ILE A 86 -15.47 -6.24 -3.52
N GLU A 87 -14.49 -7.08 -3.83
CA GLU A 87 -14.64 -8.30 -4.61
C GLU A 87 -14.52 -9.51 -3.68
N SER A 88 -15.58 -10.30 -3.54
CA SER A 88 -15.57 -11.55 -2.79
C SER A 88 -16.80 -12.38 -3.15
N GLU A 89 -16.70 -13.70 -3.04
CA GLU A 89 -17.87 -14.60 -3.15
C GLU A 89 -18.60 -14.76 -1.82
N GLN A 90 -17.97 -14.45 -0.67
CA GLN A 90 -18.59 -14.64 0.64
C GLN A 90 -19.33 -13.39 1.13
N LEU A 91 -20.56 -13.61 1.60
CA LEU A 91 -21.41 -12.56 2.16
C LEU A 91 -20.75 -11.80 3.31
N ARG A 92 -19.94 -12.50 4.13
CA ARG A 92 -19.20 -11.91 5.24
C ARG A 92 -18.37 -10.71 4.78
N TYR A 93 -17.51 -10.89 3.79
CA TYR A 93 -16.63 -9.83 3.30
C TYR A 93 -17.40 -8.75 2.53
N ARG A 94 -18.48 -9.10 1.84
CA ARG A 94 -19.25 -8.10 1.08
C ARG A 94 -20.15 -7.19 1.92
N LYS A 95 -20.74 -7.71 3.01
CA LYS A 95 -21.82 -7.02 3.73
C LYS A 95 -21.65 -6.93 5.23
N LEU A 96 -20.93 -7.85 5.86
CA LEU A 96 -20.86 -7.92 7.33
C LEU A 96 -19.65 -7.15 7.88
N ILE A 97 -18.54 -7.15 7.15
CA ILE A 97 -17.36 -6.36 7.51
C ILE A 97 -17.63 -4.89 7.18
N LYS A 98 -17.45 -4.03 8.19
CA LYS A 98 -17.45 -2.58 8.01
C LYS A 98 -16.05 -2.16 7.56
N TRP A 99 -15.86 -2.13 6.24
CA TRP A 99 -14.60 -1.72 5.66
C TRP A 99 -14.33 -0.24 5.93
N PRO A 100 -13.13 0.12 6.42
CA PRO A 100 -12.74 1.50 6.60
C PRO A 100 -12.76 2.28 5.28
N ARG A 101 -12.99 3.59 5.35
CA ARG A 101 -12.89 4.50 4.21
C ARG A 101 -11.50 5.11 4.17
N LEU A 102 -11.05 5.48 2.97
CA LEU A 102 -9.78 6.16 2.75
C LEU A 102 -10.04 7.42 1.92
N PRO A 103 -10.43 8.54 2.56
CA PRO A 103 -10.77 9.77 1.85
C PRO A 103 -9.53 10.45 1.25
N SER A 104 -8.35 10.25 1.85
CA SER A 104 -7.09 10.78 1.36
C SER A 104 -5.98 9.73 1.38
N LEU A 105 -5.08 9.81 0.40
CA LEU A 105 -3.83 9.07 0.36
C LEU A 105 -3.01 9.22 1.65
N MET A 106 -3.04 10.40 2.27
CA MET A 106 -2.28 10.69 3.48
C MET A 106 -2.74 9.89 4.70
N ASP A 107 -3.98 9.37 4.69
CA ASP A 107 -4.56 8.58 5.78
C ASP A 107 -4.22 7.09 5.68
N PHE A 108 -3.39 6.67 4.72
CA PHE A 108 -2.99 5.28 4.55
C PHE A 108 -2.50 4.60 5.84
N PRO A 109 -1.63 5.20 6.69
CA PRO A 109 -1.21 4.56 7.94
C PRO A 109 -2.38 4.30 8.91
N LEU A 110 -3.39 5.17 8.93
CA LEU A 110 -4.59 5.00 9.74
C LEU A 110 -5.45 3.84 9.21
N LEU A 111 -5.58 3.73 7.89
CA LEU A 111 -6.27 2.62 7.23
C LEU A 111 -5.67 1.27 7.66
N VAL A 112 -4.34 1.15 7.74
CA VAL A 112 -3.68 -0.10 8.17
C VAL A 112 -4.18 -0.54 9.55
N GLY A 113 -4.14 0.34 10.55
CA GLY A 113 -4.60 -0.01 11.90
C GLY A 113 -6.09 -0.34 11.96
N GLN A 114 -6.92 0.32 11.14
CA GLN A 114 -8.35 -0.01 11.04
C GLN A 114 -8.58 -1.39 10.38
N LEU A 115 -7.75 -1.77 9.41
CA LEU A 115 -7.80 -3.08 8.77
C LEU A 115 -7.38 -4.20 9.74
N GLU A 116 -6.34 -3.97 10.54
CA GLU A 116 -5.92 -4.91 11.60
C GLU A 116 -7.05 -5.19 12.59
N GLN A 117 -7.75 -4.13 13.02
CA GLN A 117 -8.88 -4.25 13.93
C GLN A 117 -10.08 -4.97 13.29
N CYS A 118 -10.45 -4.62 12.05
CA CYS A 118 -11.67 -5.16 11.43
C CYS A 118 -11.51 -6.60 10.92
N LEU A 119 -10.28 -7.02 10.63
CA LEU A 119 -9.95 -8.37 10.19
C LEU A 119 -9.38 -9.26 11.31
N GLU A 120 -9.07 -8.69 12.47
CA GLU A 120 -8.40 -9.36 13.59
C GLU A 120 -7.06 -9.98 13.17
N VAL A 121 -6.26 -9.20 12.45
CA VAL A 121 -4.93 -9.59 11.94
C VAL A 121 -3.89 -8.55 12.35
N ASN A 122 -2.60 -8.88 12.22
CA ASN A 122 -1.51 -7.91 12.36
C ASN A 122 -0.66 -7.95 11.08
N PHE A 123 -0.37 -6.80 10.50
CA PHE A 123 0.67 -6.68 9.50
C PHE A 123 2.04 -6.69 10.18
N LEU A 124 3.05 -7.15 9.46
CA LEU A 124 4.43 -6.94 9.89
C LEU A 124 4.71 -5.44 9.91
N ARG A 125 5.42 -4.97 10.94
CA ARG A 125 5.89 -3.57 11.04
C ARG A 125 7.07 -3.32 10.11
N HIS A 126 6.92 -3.74 8.85
CA HIS A 126 7.89 -3.66 7.78
C HIS A 126 7.21 -3.19 6.48
N ALA A 127 7.62 -2.03 5.96
CA ALA A 127 7.13 -1.51 4.69
C ALA A 127 8.17 -1.71 3.59
N ASN A 128 7.78 -2.30 2.46
CA ASN A 128 8.68 -2.51 1.32
C ASN A 128 8.34 -1.54 0.18
N PHE A 129 9.36 -0.84 -0.32
CA PHE A 129 9.19 0.15 -1.37
C PHE A 129 9.49 -0.43 -2.76
N GLY A 130 8.56 -0.17 -3.68
CA GLY A 130 8.75 -0.27 -5.11
C GLY A 130 8.76 1.10 -5.76
N ALA A 131 9.39 1.21 -6.93
CA ALA A 131 9.44 2.45 -7.68
C ALA A 131 9.57 2.19 -9.18
N ARG A 132 9.04 3.12 -9.98
CA ARG A 132 9.26 3.23 -11.42
C ARG A 132 9.77 4.64 -11.71
N LEU A 133 10.93 4.73 -12.37
CA LEU A 133 11.62 6.01 -12.69
C LEU A 133 11.97 6.88 -11.45
N LEU A 134 11.89 6.30 -10.26
CA LEU A 134 12.40 6.86 -9.01
C LEU A 134 13.35 5.81 -8.39
N ASP A 135 14.18 6.24 -7.46
CA ASP A 135 15.02 5.32 -6.69
C ASP A 135 14.26 4.82 -5.44
N PRO A 136 13.93 3.52 -5.35
CA PRO A 136 13.19 2.98 -4.21
C PRO A 136 14.00 3.02 -2.92
N GLN A 137 15.35 3.03 -3.00
CA GLN A 137 16.19 3.19 -1.81
C GLN A 137 16.05 4.61 -1.23
N THR A 138 16.09 5.63 -2.08
CA THR A 138 15.85 7.03 -1.65
C THR A 138 14.48 7.19 -0.98
N LEU A 139 13.43 6.54 -1.49
CA LEU A 139 12.11 6.53 -0.85
C LEU A 139 12.15 5.85 0.52
N ALA A 140 12.75 4.66 0.59
CA ALA A 140 12.87 3.89 1.82
C ALA A 140 13.73 4.60 2.89
N CYS A 141 14.67 5.46 2.49
CA CYS A 141 15.52 6.24 3.39
C CYS A 141 14.98 7.64 3.71
N ASN A 142 13.87 8.06 3.10
CA ASN A 142 13.30 9.38 3.32
C ASN A 142 12.65 9.49 4.71
N THR A 143 13.22 10.33 5.58
CA THR A 143 12.77 10.50 6.96
C THR A 143 11.31 10.92 7.08
N ALA A 144 10.81 11.78 6.18
CA ALA A 144 9.42 12.24 6.23
C ALA A 144 8.46 11.10 5.87
N ILE A 145 8.79 10.27 4.87
CA ILE A 145 8.01 9.07 4.52
C ILE A 145 8.03 8.07 5.68
N ARG A 146 9.19 7.85 6.32
CA ARG A 146 9.30 6.97 7.49
C ARG A 146 8.46 7.45 8.67
N GLN A 147 8.47 8.75 8.96
CA GLN A 147 7.64 9.34 10.01
C GLN A 147 6.15 9.19 9.71
N TRP A 148 5.77 9.38 8.45
CA TRP A 148 4.39 9.16 8.01
C TRP A 148 3.96 7.69 8.19
N LEU A 149 4.83 6.72 7.86
CA LEU A 149 4.55 5.30 8.03
C LEU A 149 4.77 4.75 9.45
N ALA A 150 5.37 5.51 10.37
CA ALA A 150 5.68 5.07 11.73
C ALA A 150 4.50 4.44 12.50
N PRO A 151 3.23 4.85 12.32
CA PRO A 151 2.11 4.17 12.95
C PRO A 151 2.02 2.68 12.58
N CYS A 152 2.38 2.30 11.35
CA CYS A 152 2.22 0.95 10.80
C CYS A 152 3.52 0.23 10.44
N ALA A 153 4.68 0.90 10.43
CA ALA A 153 5.96 0.27 10.07
C ALA A 153 7.15 0.89 10.84
N ASP A 154 8.05 0.02 11.31
CA ASP A 154 9.30 0.43 11.99
C ASP A 154 10.53 0.15 11.12
N THR A 155 10.43 -0.85 10.24
CA THR A 155 11.51 -1.27 9.35
C THR A 155 11.11 -1.05 7.89
N PHE A 156 12.11 -0.84 7.03
CA PHE A 156 11.88 -0.44 5.64
C PHE A 156 12.79 -1.24 4.70
N GLY A 157 12.19 -1.84 3.66
CA GLY A 157 12.88 -2.54 2.60
C GLY A 157 12.70 -1.85 1.25
N TRP A 158 13.52 -2.21 0.27
CA TRP A 158 13.37 -1.74 -1.11
C TRP A 158 13.68 -2.87 -2.10
N ASN A 159 13.29 -2.68 -3.36
CA ASN A 159 13.45 -3.66 -4.44
C ASN A 159 12.72 -4.99 -4.19
N ARG A 160 11.71 -5.02 -3.31
CA ARG A 160 10.97 -6.25 -2.98
C ARG A 160 11.90 -7.37 -2.47
N LYS A 161 13.02 -6.97 -1.85
CA LYS A 161 14.01 -7.84 -1.19
C LYS A 161 14.15 -7.41 0.28
N MET A 162 14.30 -8.35 1.21
CA MET A 162 14.81 -8.02 2.55
C MET A 162 16.29 -7.67 2.44
N GLN A 163 16.68 -6.57 3.08
CA GLN A 163 18.09 -6.26 3.30
C GLN A 163 18.47 -6.81 4.68
N PRO A 164 19.68 -7.35 4.86
CA PRO A 164 20.20 -7.65 6.19
C PRO A 164 20.36 -6.33 6.98
N GLU A 165 20.16 -6.42 8.30
CA GLU A 165 20.34 -5.32 9.27
C GLU A 165 21.73 -4.68 9.21
#